data_AF-A0A527VSK6-F1
#
_entry.id   AF-A0A527VSK6-F1
#
_cell.length_a   1.000
_cell.length_b   1.000
_cell.length_c   1.000
_cell.angle_alpha   90.00
_cell.angle_beta   90.00
_cell.angle_gamma   90.00
#
_symmetry.space_group_name_H-M   'P 1'
#
loop_
_entity.id
_entity.type
_entity.pdbx_description
1 polymer ?
#
loop_
_entity_poly.entity_id
_entity_poly.type
_entity_poly.pdbx_seq_one_letter_code
_entity_poly.pdbx_strand_id
1 'polypeptide(L)'
;GAFGFGLQGKEIETDVYYYYAMWSQGTEILNKDGTSGLSTPGALEAAKLYKSMIDEGLTEPGVTSNNREDVQNLFKQGKVGMMITAPFLSNQIKEEAPNLKYGVAAIPAGPTGARGTYGVTDSIIMFKNSKNKDEAWKLLDFLFTKEQRAKFTQGEGFLPVNKEEAKMD
;
A
#
# COMPACT_ATOMS: atom_id res chain seq x y z
N GLY A 1 -24.53 -7.77 2.20
CA GLY A 1 -23.74 -8.47 3.22
C GLY A 1 -22.38 -7.80 3.35
N ALA A 2 -21.58 -8.21 4.33
CA ALA A 2 -20.17 -7.83 4.42
C ALA A 2 -19.31 -8.99 3.89
N PHE A 3 -18.17 -8.66 3.28
CA PHE A 3 -17.20 -9.62 2.76
C PHE A 3 -15.98 -9.70 3.68
N GLY A 4 -15.24 -10.81 3.62
CA GLY A 4 -14.11 -11.05 4.51
C GLY A 4 -12.93 -10.12 4.21
N PHE A 5 -12.56 -10.02 2.92
CA PHE A 5 -11.36 -9.32 2.49
C PHE A 5 -11.62 -8.41 1.29
N GLY A 6 -11.24 -7.15 1.38
CA GLY A 6 -11.27 -6.19 0.27
C GLY A 6 -10.10 -6.40 -0.69
N LEU A 7 -10.37 -6.68 -1.96
CA LEU A 7 -9.35 -6.96 -2.98
C LEU A 7 -9.56 -6.09 -4.23
N GLN A 8 -8.66 -5.12 -4.43
CA GLN A 8 -8.63 -4.37 -5.68
C GLN A 8 -8.06 -5.21 -6.82
N GLY A 9 -8.62 -5.05 -8.00
CA GLY A 9 -8.14 -5.69 -9.24
C GLY A 9 -8.24 -4.79 -10.47
N LYS A 10 -8.59 -3.51 -10.29
CA LYS A 10 -8.68 -2.54 -11.38
C LYS A 10 -7.38 -1.76 -11.54
N GLU A 11 -6.87 -1.77 -12.77
CA GLU A 11 -5.81 -0.87 -13.24
C GLU A 11 -4.56 -0.84 -12.32
N ILE A 12 -4.25 0.32 -11.73
CA ILE A 12 -3.00 0.64 -11.05
C ILE A 12 -2.89 -0.11 -9.71
N GLU A 13 -1.68 -0.51 -9.34
CA GLU A 13 -1.34 -1.15 -8.06
C GLU A 13 -1.94 -2.55 -7.84
N THR A 14 -2.53 -3.16 -8.87
CA THR A 14 -3.01 -4.56 -8.82
C THR A 14 -1.86 -5.53 -8.50
N ASP A 15 -0.67 -5.23 -9.00
CA ASP A 15 0.57 -5.93 -8.73
C ASP A 15 1.00 -5.84 -7.26
N VAL A 16 0.80 -4.69 -6.60
CA VAL A 16 1.15 -4.50 -5.18
C VAL A 16 0.38 -5.49 -4.29
N TYR A 17 -0.91 -5.68 -4.55
CA TYR A 17 -1.73 -6.65 -3.79
C TYR A 17 -1.24 -8.07 -4.02
N TYR A 18 -0.89 -8.41 -5.26
CA TYR A 18 -0.29 -9.69 -5.59
C TYR A 18 1.04 -9.94 -4.84
N TYR A 19 1.91 -8.92 -4.75
CA TYR A 19 3.22 -9.06 -4.13
C TYR A 19 3.16 -9.37 -2.64
N TYR A 20 2.16 -8.89 -1.90
CA TYR A 20 1.98 -9.27 -0.49
C TYR A 20 1.79 -10.77 -0.31
N ALA A 21 0.95 -11.39 -1.14
CA ALA A 21 0.77 -12.83 -1.13
C ALA A 21 2.02 -13.56 -1.64
N MET A 22 2.70 -13.04 -2.65
CA MET A 22 3.92 -13.65 -3.18
C MET A 22 5.05 -13.71 -2.12
N TRP A 23 5.30 -12.59 -1.43
CA TRP A 23 6.29 -12.56 -0.36
C TRP A 23 5.91 -13.41 0.85
N SER A 24 4.61 -13.57 1.13
CA SER A 24 4.17 -14.49 2.18
C SER A 24 4.44 -15.95 1.84
N GLN A 25 4.58 -16.29 0.54
CA GLN A 25 5.07 -17.60 0.08
C GLN A 25 6.60 -17.73 0.12
N GLY A 26 7.33 -16.68 0.52
CA GLY A 26 8.80 -16.67 0.54
C GLY A 26 9.45 -16.48 -0.84
N THR A 27 8.67 -16.03 -1.83
CA THR A 27 9.16 -15.70 -3.18
C THR A 27 9.46 -14.21 -3.27
N GLU A 28 10.51 -13.85 -4.02
CA GLU A 28 10.86 -12.48 -4.36
C GLU A 28 10.52 -12.14 -5.82
N ILE A 29 10.42 -10.84 -6.15
CA ILE A 29 10.17 -10.37 -7.54
C ILE A 29 11.34 -10.79 -8.46
N LEU A 30 12.58 -10.68 -7.96
CA LEU A 30 13.80 -11.10 -8.63
C LEU A 30 14.52 -12.14 -7.77
N ASN A 31 15.02 -13.19 -8.41
CA ASN A 31 15.95 -14.13 -7.79
C ASN A 31 17.31 -13.46 -7.55
N LYS A 32 18.15 -14.09 -6.72
CA LYS A 32 19.48 -13.57 -6.38
C LYS A 32 20.41 -13.38 -7.59
N ASP A 33 20.19 -14.12 -8.67
CA ASP A 33 20.94 -14.03 -9.92
C ASP A 33 20.35 -13.01 -10.92
N GLY A 34 19.32 -12.26 -10.51
CA GLY A 34 18.63 -11.27 -11.33
C GLY A 34 17.59 -11.85 -12.29
N THR A 35 17.37 -13.17 -12.28
CA THR A 35 16.27 -13.79 -13.05
C THR A 35 14.91 -13.53 -12.40
N SER A 36 13.83 -13.74 -13.16
CA SER A 36 12.47 -13.50 -12.67
C SER A 36 12.07 -14.48 -11.57
N GLY A 37 11.62 -13.97 -10.43
CA GLY A 37 11.02 -14.76 -9.36
C GLY A 37 9.51 -14.99 -9.55
N LEU A 38 8.89 -14.32 -10.53
CA LEU A 38 7.45 -14.43 -10.83
C LEU A 38 7.06 -15.79 -11.43
N SER A 39 8.04 -16.59 -11.90
CA SER A 39 7.81 -17.94 -12.43
C SER A 39 8.06 -19.06 -11.40
N THR A 40 8.30 -18.70 -10.13
CA THR A 40 8.53 -19.68 -9.07
C THR A 40 7.23 -20.35 -8.60
N PRO A 41 7.29 -21.56 -7.99
CA PRO A 41 6.12 -22.18 -7.39
C PRO A 41 5.39 -21.29 -6.38
N GLY A 42 6.11 -20.52 -5.55
CA GLY A 42 5.50 -19.62 -4.58
C GLY A 42 4.71 -18.47 -5.23
N ALA A 43 5.19 -17.94 -6.36
CA ALA A 43 4.43 -16.97 -7.16
C ALA A 43 3.11 -17.55 -7.70
N LEU A 44 3.11 -18.82 -8.12
CA LEU A 44 1.90 -19.52 -8.54
C LEU A 44 0.93 -19.74 -7.38
N GLU A 45 1.43 -20.15 -6.21
CA GLU A 45 0.59 -20.36 -5.02
C GLU A 45 -0.04 -19.05 -4.51
N ALA A 46 0.66 -17.92 -4.62
CA ALA A 46 0.10 -16.60 -4.33
C ALA A 46 -1.07 -16.24 -5.26
N ALA A 47 -0.94 -16.52 -6.57
CA ALA A 47 -2.02 -16.28 -7.52
C ALA A 47 -3.23 -17.19 -7.25
N LYS A 48 -2.99 -18.47 -6.92
CA LYS A 48 -4.03 -19.42 -6.55
C LYS A 48 -4.78 -19.00 -5.28
N LEU A 49 -4.08 -18.47 -4.28
CA LEU A 49 -4.69 -17.97 -3.04
C LEU A 49 -5.73 -16.88 -3.33
N TYR A 50 -5.36 -15.83 -4.09
CA TYR A 50 -6.35 -14.79 -4.41
C TYR A 50 -7.47 -15.30 -5.30
N LYS A 51 -7.16 -16.18 -6.26
CA LYS A 51 -8.20 -16.82 -7.07
C LYS A 51 -9.19 -17.62 -6.23
N SER A 52 -8.72 -18.41 -5.26
CA SER A 52 -9.62 -19.19 -4.41
C SER A 52 -10.47 -18.29 -3.53
N MET A 53 -9.91 -17.20 -2.97
CA MET A 53 -10.70 -16.21 -2.21
C MET A 53 -11.82 -15.58 -3.05
N ILE A 54 -11.57 -15.29 -4.32
CA ILE A 54 -12.58 -14.76 -5.24
C ILE A 54 -13.63 -15.84 -5.55
N ASP A 55 -13.21 -17.05 -5.93
CA ASP A 55 -14.11 -18.14 -6.33
C ASP A 55 -15.00 -18.61 -5.15
N GLU A 56 -14.47 -18.56 -3.92
CA GLU A 56 -15.20 -18.90 -2.68
C GLU A 56 -16.08 -17.75 -2.15
N GLY A 57 -16.07 -16.57 -2.80
CA GLY A 57 -16.88 -15.42 -2.40
C GLY A 57 -16.42 -14.75 -1.10
N LEU A 58 -15.13 -14.89 -0.75
CA LEU A 58 -14.53 -14.26 0.43
C LEU A 58 -14.19 -12.78 0.20
N THR A 59 -14.10 -12.36 -1.07
CA THR A 59 -13.91 -10.97 -1.48
C THR A 59 -15.22 -10.30 -1.88
N GLU A 60 -15.19 -8.98 -2.01
CA GLU A 60 -16.26 -8.25 -2.68
C GLU A 60 -16.40 -8.70 -4.16
N PRO A 61 -17.61 -8.64 -4.74
CA PRO A 61 -17.84 -9.02 -6.12
C PRO A 61 -17.23 -7.99 -7.08
N GLY A 62 -16.82 -8.46 -8.26
CA GLY A 62 -16.33 -7.58 -9.31
C GLY A 62 -14.99 -6.92 -8.98
N VAL A 63 -14.10 -7.62 -8.27
CA VAL A 63 -12.76 -7.13 -7.86
C VAL A 63 -12.00 -6.41 -8.99
N THR A 64 -12.11 -6.86 -10.23
CA THR A 64 -11.47 -6.25 -11.41
C THR A 64 -12.02 -4.88 -11.81
N SER A 65 -13.12 -4.46 -11.19
CA SER A 65 -13.76 -3.15 -11.39
C SER A 65 -13.51 -2.18 -10.22
N ASN A 66 -12.95 -2.66 -9.11
CA ASN A 66 -12.67 -1.86 -7.92
C ASN A 66 -11.18 -1.50 -7.87
N ASN A 67 -10.90 -0.20 -7.73
CA ASN A 67 -9.57 0.29 -7.42
C ASN A 67 -9.36 0.38 -5.89
N ARG A 68 -8.21 0.88 -5.46
CA ARG A 68 -7.88 1.07 -4.03
C ARG A 68 -8.93 1.88 -3.28
N GLU A 69 -9.34 3.00 -3.85
CA GLU A 69 -10.29 3.93 -3.23
C GLU A 69 -11.66 3.28 -3.05
N ASP A 70 -12.12 2.51 -4.06
CA ASP A 70 -13.38 1.77 -3.99
C ASP A 70 -13.38 0.80 -2.80
N VAL A 71 -12.29 0.05 -2.61
CA VAL A 71 -12.15 -0.90 -1.49
C VAL A 71 -12.05 -0.18 -0.14
N GLN A 72 -11.33 0.96 -0.08
CA GLN A 72 -11.27 1.81 1.12
C GLN A 72 -12.66 2.35 1.51
N ASN A 73 -13.45 2.75 0.51
CA ASN A 73 -14.83 3.19 0.71
C ASN A 73 -15.73 2.06 1.21
N LEU A 74 -15.57 0.84 0.68
CA LEU A 74 -16.26 -0.35 1.20
C LEU A 74 -15.89 -0.63 2.66
N PHE A 75 -14.62 -0.49 3.04
CA PHE A 75 -14.16 -0.67 4.42
C PHE A 75 -14.77 0.38 5.35
N LYS A 76 -14.74 1.66 4.96
CA LYS A 76 -15.38 2.77 5.70
C LYS A 76 -16.89 2.54 5.92
N GLN A 77 -17.55 1.89 4.97
CA GLN A 77 -18.97 1.52 5.06
C GLN A 77 -19.24 0.23 5.85
N GLY A 78 -18.21 -0.44 6.38
CA GLY A 78 -18.34 -1.73 7.07
C GLY A 78 -18.72 -2.90 6.16
N LYS A 79 -18.47 -2.78 4.85
CA LYS A 79 -18.82 -3.80 3.84
C LYS A 79 -17.70 -4.81 3.58
N VAL A 80 -16.47 -4.53 4.02
CA VAL A 80 -15.35 -5.49 4.02
C VAL A 80 -14.71 -5.52 5.41
N GLY A 81 -14.38 -6.71 5.91
CA GLY A 81 -13.86 -6.90 7.27
C GLY A 81 -12.36 -6.64 7.41
N MET A 82 -11.59 -6.96 6.38
CA MET A 82 -10.14 -6.75 6.32
C MET A 82 -9.75 -6.18 4.98
N MET A 83 -8.68 -5.39 4.94
CA MET A 83 -8.00 -5.03 3.71
C MET A 83 -6.52 -4.76 4.00
N ILE A 84 -5.66 -4.97 3.01
CA ILE A 84 -4.30 -4.41 3.04
C ILE A 84 -4.40 -2.98 2.53
N THR A 85 -3.78 -2.01 3.19
CA THR A 85 -3.85 -0.61 2.79
C THR A 85 -2.70 0.20 3.38
N ALA A 86 -2.61 1.47 3.00
CA ALA A 86 -1.55 2.38 3.43
C ALA A 86 -1.98 3.27 4.62
N PRO A 87 -1.01 3.82 5.38
CA PRO A 87 -1.28 4.50 6.66
C PRO A 87 -2.24 5.69 6.58
N PHE A 88 -2.29 6.41 5.45
CA PHE A 88 -3.15 7.58 5.26
C PHE A 88 -4.65 7.28 5.42
N LEU A 89 -5.09 6.03 5.24
CA LEU A 89 -6.50 5.66 5.44
C LEU A 89 -6.97 5.93 6.88
N SER A 90 -6.07 5.88 7.86
CA SER A 90 -6.41 6.15 9.26
C SER A 90 -6.93 7.58 9.47
N ASN A 91 -6.34 8.57 8.80
CA ASN A 91 -6.80 9.97 8.79
C ASN A 91 -8.15 10.09 8.06
N GLN A 92 -8.29 9.46 6.89
CA GLN A 92 -9.56 9.46 6.15
C GLN A 92 -10.71 8.83 6.96
N ILE A 93 -10.47 7.72 7.68
CA ILE A 93 -11.49 7.11 8.55
C ILE A 93 -11.87 8.08 9.68
N LYS A 94 -10.91 8.77 10.29
CA LYS A 94 -11.17 9.74 11.37
C LYS A 94 -12.08 10.87 10.90
N GLU A 95 -11.94 11.31 9.65
CA GLU A 95 -12.75 12.39 9.08
C GLU A 95 -14.11 11.91 8.54
N GLU A 96 -14.10 10.83 7.77
CA GLU A 96 -15.26 10.42 6.97
C GLU A 96 -16.10 9.32 7.63
N ALA A 97 -15.51 8.52 8.53
CA ALA A 97 -16.17 7.41 9.21
C ALA A 97 -15.78 7.35 10.71
N PRO A 98 -15.94 8.44 11.49
CA PRO A 98 -15.41 8.56 12.85
C PRO A 98 -15.96 7.54 13.86
N ASN A 99 -17.08 6.91 13.54
CA ASN A 99 -17.72 5.90 14.37
C ASN A 99 -17.25 4.47 14.06
N LEU A 100 -16.52 4.27 12.95
CA LEU A 100 -15.99 2.96 12.58
C LEU A 100 -14.98 2.48 13.63
N LYS A 101 -15.17 1.26 14.11
CA LYS A 101 -14.21 0.58 14.99
C LYS A 101 -13.33 -0.31 14.13
N TYR A 102 -12.04 0.00 14.10
CA TYR A 102 -11.04 -0.75 13.34
C TYR A 102 -9.76 -0.95 14.16
N GLY A 103 -8.93 -1.88 13.72
CA GLY A 103 -7.59 -2.11 14.24
C GLY A 103 -6.59 -2.21 13.10
N VAL A 104 -5.31 -2.04 13.43
CA VAL A 104 -4.19 -2.22 12.49
C VAL A 104 -3.37 -3.41 12.96
N ALA A 105 -3.03 -4.31 12.03
CA ALA A 105 -2.20 -5.47 12.28
C ALA A 105 -1.19 -5.64 11.15
N ALA A 106 -0.11 -6.38 11.42
CA ALA A 106 0.83 -6.76 10.38
C ALA A 106 0.15 -7.65 9.34
N ILE A 107 0.57 -7.53 8.07
CA ILE A 107 0.14 -8.43 7.00
C ILE A 107 0.37 -9.89 7.44
N PRO A 108 -0.61 -10.80 7.27
CA PRO A 108 -0.47 -12.19 7.68
C PRO A 108 0.78 -12.86 7.09
N ALA A 109 1.46 -13.65 7.91
CA ALA A 109 2.54 -14.50 7.43
C ALA A 109 1.95 -15.66 6.62
N GLY A 110 2.69 -16.14 5.62
CA GLY A 110 2.31 -17.34 4.89
C GLY A 110 2.69 -18.63 5.62
N PRO A 111 2.49 -19.80 4.99
CA PRO A 111 2.60 -21.11 5.63
C PRO A 111 3.96 -21.41 6.27
N THR A 112 5.03 -20.79 5.76
CA THR A 112 6.41 -20.96 6.26
C THR A 112 6.80 -19.94 7.32
N GLY A 113 5.90 -19.02 7.68
CA GLY A 113 6.20 -17.85 8.52
C GLY A 113 6.81 -16.68 7.75
N ALA A 114 7.01 -16.81 6.43
CA ALA A 114 7.49 -15.70 5.59
C ALA A 114 6.48 -14.54 5.56
N ARG A 115 7.03 -13.33 5.49
CA ARG A 115 6.30 -12.06 5.54
C ARG A 115 6.88 -11.10 4.51
N GLY A 116 6.02 -10.26 3.95
CA GLY A 116 6.43 -9.14 3.10
C GLY A 116 5.58 -7.91 3.36
N THR A 117 6.17 -6.75 3.12
CA THR A 117 5.48 -5.47 3.09
C THR A 117 6.10 -4.62 1.99
N TYR A 118 5.32 -3.68 1.47
CA TYR A 118 5.73 -2.85 0.36
C TYR A 118 6.13 -1.47 0.90
N GLY A 119 7.39 -1.11 0.71
CA GLY A 119 7.86 0.25 0.95
C GLY A 119 7.59 1.10 -0.28
N VAL A 120 6.69 2.08 -0.19
CA VAL A 120 6.43 3.05 -1.26
C VAL A 120 7.05 4.38 -0.90
N THR A 121 7.72 5.01 -1.87
CA THR A 121 8.27 6.36 -1.72
C THR A 121 7.89 7.22 -2.90
N ASP A 122 7.32 8.38 -2.63
CA ASP A 122 7.15 9.43 -3.62
C ASP A 122 8.35 10.36 -3.61
N SER A 123 8.88 10.66 -4.80
CA SER A 123 10.05 11.51 -4.97
C SER A 123 9.70 12.72 -5.82
N ILE A 124 10.06 13.91 -5.35
CA ILE A 124 10.02 15.14 -6.15
C ILE A 124 11.37 15.30 -6.81
N ILE A 125 11.40 15.41 -8.14
CA ILE A 125 12.64 15.47 -8.92
C ILE A 125 12.73 16.76 -9.74
N MET A 126 13.93 17.33 -9.83
CA MET A 126 14.22 18.41 -10.78
C MET A 126 14.75 17.82 -12.10
N PHE A 127 14.07 18.11 -13.20
CA PHE A 127 14.52 17.65 -14.52
C PHE A 127 15.84 18.31 -14.94
N LYS A 128 16.74 17.51 -15.52
CA LYS A 128 18.09 17.94 -15.96
C LYS A 128 18.05 19.11 -16.94
N ASN A 129 17.00 19.20 -17.78
CA ASN A 129 16.82 20.22 -18.81
C ASN A 129 16.01 21.45 -18.35
N SER A 130 15.63 21.54 -17.07
CA SER A 130 14.94 22.71 -16.52
C SER A 130 15.74 24.00 -16.82
N LYS A 131 15.02 25.06 -17.18
CA LYS A 131 15.57 26.42 -17.35
C LYS A 131 15.52 27.24 -16.06
N ASN A 132 14.79 26.76 -15.05
CA ASN A 132 14.57 27.44 -13.77
C ASN A 132 15.15 26.60 -12.62
N LYS A 133 16.43 26.24 -12.72
CA LYS A 133 17.05 25.31 -11.75
C LYS A 133 17.21 25.93 -10.38
N ASP A 134 17.57 27.21 -10.32
CA ASP A 134 17.79 27.90 -9.06
C ASP A 134 16.48 28.08 -8.29
N GLU A 135 15.39 28.42 -8.97
CA GLU A 135 14.05 28.53 -8.38
C GLU A 135 13.52 27.15 -7.96
N ALA A 136 13.68 26.12 -8.81
CA ALA A 136 13.29 24.76 -8.47
C ALA A 136 14.06 24.24 -7.25
N TRP A 137 15.36 24.54 -7.16
CA TRP A 137 16.17 24.15 -6.00
C TRP A 137 15.71 24.85 -4.73
N LYS A 138 15.44 26.16 -4.77
CA LYS A 138 14.89 26.90 -3.61
C LYS A 138 13.57 26.30 -3.13
N LEU A 139 12.70 25.88 -4.05
CA LEU A 139 11.45 25.21 -3.69
C LEU A 139 11.71 23.86 -3.01
N LEU A 140 12.61 23.04 -3.57
CA LEU A 140 12.97 21.75 -2.97
C LEU A 140 13.59 21.95 -1.58
N ASP A 141 14.53 22.88 -1.41
CA ASP A 141 15.12 23.20 -0.10
C ASP A 141 14.03 23.58 0.91
N PHE A 142 13.06 24.40 0.52
CA PHE A 142 11.94 24.79 1.38
C PHE A 142 11.05 23.59 1.76
N LEU A 143 10.61 22.80 0.78
CA LEU A 143 9.72 21.65 0.99
C LEU A 143 10.34 20.58 1.89
N PHE A 144 11.67 20.44 1.86
CA PHE A 144 12.41 19.45 2.64
C PHE A 144 13.01 20.00 3.94
N THR A 145 12.67 21.24 4.33
CA THR A 145 12.92 21.68 5.72
C THR A 145 12.18 20.77 6.70
N LYS A 146 12.75 20.57 7.89
CA LYS A 146 12.16 19.71 8.93
C LYS A 146 10.70 20.05 9.23
N GLU A 147 10.39 21.34 9.35
CA GLU A 147 9.05 21.82 9.65
C GLU A 147 8.05 21.49 8.53
N GLN A 148 8.39 21.81 7.27
CA GLN A 148 7.50 21.56 6.14
C GLN A 148 7.30 20.06 5.91
N ARG A 149 8.37 19.28 6.03
CA ARG A 149 8.30 17.83 5.85
C ARG A 149 7.46 17.15 6.93
N ALA A 150 7.67 17.49 8.20
CA ALA A 150 6.86 16.97 9.31
C ALA A 150 5.38 17.36 9.15
N LYS A 151 5.10 18.62 8.79
CA LYS A 151 3.74 19.09 8.55
C LYS A 151 3.05 18.30 7.44
N PHE A 152 3.75 18.05 6.33
CA PHE A 152 3.23 17.26 5.22
C PHE A 152 2.95 15.81 5.65
N THR A 153 3.92 15.12 6.24
CA THR A 153 3.78 13.71 6.63
C THR A 153 2.68 13.50 7.67
N GLN A 154 2.59 14.37 8.69
CA GLN A 154 1.55 14.28 9.71
C GLN A 154 0.15 14.60 9.15
N GLY A 155 0.06 15.60 8.27
CA GLY A 155 -1.19 15.96 7.61
C GLY A 155 -1.74 14.84 6.74
N GLU A 156 -0.88 14.26 5.90
CA GLU A 156 -1.25 13.15 5.01
C GLU A 156 -1.37 11.81 5.75
N GLY A 157 -0.82 11.68 6.96
CA GLY A 157 -0.76 10.42 7.69
C GLY A 157 0.23 9.43 7.07
N PHE A 158 1.32 9.94 6.49
CA PHE A 158 2.40 9.14 5.92
C PHE A 158 3.43 8.72 6.97
N LEU A 159 4.34 7.83 6.59
CA LEU A 159 5.49 7.48 7.41
C LEU A 159 6.60 8.52 7.24
N PRO A 160 7.30 8.88 8.33
CA PRO A 160 8.49 9.72 8.25
C PRO A 160 9.56 9.16 7.32
N VAL A 161 10.18 10.04 6.54
CA VAL A 161 11.27 9.70 5.61
C VAL A 161 12.66 10.03 6.17
N ASN A 162 12.73 10.69 7.32
CA ASN A 162 13.98 10.95 8.04
C ASN A 162 13.84 10.81 9.57
N LYS A 163 14.98 10.64 10.25
CA LYS A 163 15.03 10.41 11.71
C LYS A 163 14.60 11.60 12.54
N GLU A 164 14.66 12.83 12.00
CA GLU A 164 14.31 14.02 12.76
C GLU A 164 12.80 14.25 12.80
N GLU A 165 12.13 13.95 11.69
CA GLU A 165 10.69 13.91 11.54
C GLU A 165 10.07 12.81 12.40
N ALA A 166 10.65 11.59 12.39
CA ALA A 166 10.15 10.48 13.21
C ALA A 166 10.19 10.72 14.73
N LYS A 167 10.89 11.76 15.20
CA LYS A 167 10.92 12.18 16.61
C LYS A 167 9.83 13.20 16.95
N MET A 168 9.07 13.69 15.96
CA MET A 168 8.02 14.69 16.12
C MET A 168 6.62 14.09 16.19
N ASP A 169 6.51 12.78 15.95
CA ASP A 169 5.26 11.99 16.01
C ASP A 169 4.97 11.46 17.43
#